data_AF-A0A537GSL5-F1
#
_entry.id   AF-A0A537GSL5-F1
#
_cell.length_a   1.000
_cell.length_b   1.000
_cell.length_c   1.000
_cell.angle_alpha   90.00
_cell.angle_beta   90.00
_cell.angle_gamma   90.00
#
_symmetry.space_group_name_H-M   'P 1'
#
loop_
_entity.id
_entity.type
_entity.pdbx_description
1 polymer ?
#
loop_
_entity_poly.entity_id
_entity_poly.type
_entity_poly.pdbx_seq_one_letter_code
_entity_poly.pdbx_strand_id
1 'polypeptide(L)'
;MARKSGPRQLKREPAPGFWPIKRKERTWTPSTRPGPHSREKSLPLVIIIREVLGYARTAKEAIRIISTGKVKIDGVVRKDHRFPVGLMDVLQIEGAGQIFRILPKPNRGLTPTPISEKEAGFKLCKIVGKRNIEGGKIQINLHDGRSLILPSQSPRQKAEGEFAPGGAMQLGLPKQNMMGVGPFQTGALGLVIDGRN
;
A
#
# COMPACT_ATOMS: atom_id res chain seq x y z
N MET A 1 32.84 11.51 -15.02
CA MET A 1 31.59 12.30 -15.15
C MET A 1 30.62 11.91 -14.04
N ALA A 2 30.15 12.89 -13.25
CA ALA A 2 29.13 12.64 -12.22
C ALA A 2 27.76 12.33 -12.85
N ARG A 3 26.97 11.47 -12.19
CA ARG A 3 25.62 11.12 -12.65
C ARG A 3 24.68 12.33 -12.60
N LYS A 4 24.01 12.62 -13.71
CA LYS A 4 23.04 13.73 -13.83
C LYS A 4 21.58 13.34 -13.60
N SER A 5 21.25 12.06 -13.45
CA SER A 5 19.86 11.58 -13.25
C SER A 5 19.76 10.35 -12.35
N GLY A 6 18.56 10.14 -11.80
CA GLY A 6 18.26 9.03 -10.90
C GLY A 6 18.35 7.65 -11.58
N PRO A 7 18.66 6.59 -10.82
CA PRO A 7 18.85 5.25 -11.36
C PRO A 7 17.52 4.67 -11.88
N ARG A 8 17.47 4.31 -13.17
CA ARG A 8 16.32 3.64 -13.80
C ARG A 8 16.19 2.16 -13.43
N GLN A 9 17.29 1.55 -13.01
CA GLN A 9 17.39 0.13 -12.68
C GLN A 9 17.88 -0.03 -11.24
N LEU A 10 17.38 -1.07 -10.57
CA LEU A 10 17.75 -1.40 -9.20
C LEU A 10 18.53 -2.72 -9.20
N LYS A 11 19.77 -2.68 -8.69
CA LYS A 11 20.51 -3.90 -8.37
C LYS A 11 19.80 -4.64 -7.23
N ARG A 12 19.91 -5.97 -7.17
CA ARG A 12 19.30 -6.78 -6.11
C ARG A 12 19.89 -6.54 -4.73
N GLU A 13 21.18 -6.29 -4.66
CA GLU A 13 21.91 -6.08 -3.40
C GLU A 13 21.39 -4.89 -2.58
N PRO A 14 21.18 -3.68 -3.13
CA PRO A 14 20.62 -2.54 -2.40
C PRO A 14 19.09 -2.53 -2.32
N ALA A 15 18.41 -3.60 -2.71
CA ALA A 15 16.96 -3.67 -2.56
C ALA A 15 16.57 -3.70 -1.07
N PRO A 16 15.35 -3.26 -0.70
CA PRO A 16 14.93 -3.27 0.71
C PRO A 16 15.03 -4.65 1.37
N GLY A 17 15.36 -4.67 2.68
CA GLY A 17 15.55 -5.89 3.48
C GLY A 17 14.36 -6.83 3.48
N PHE A 18 13.16 -6.28 3.56
CA PHE A 18 11.91 -7.04 3.64
C PHE A 18 11.46 -7.64 2.31
N TRP A 19 12.13 -7.37 1.19
CA TRP A 19 11.75 -7.99 -0.08
C TRP A 19 12.12 -9.48 -0.04
N PRO A 20 11.18 -10.40 -0.29
CA PRO A 20 11.45 -11.84 -0.28
C PRO A 20 12.17 -12.24 -1.57
N ILE A 21 13.41 -11.79 -1.73
CA ILE A 21 14.24 -12.02 -2.91
C ILE A 21 15.61 -12.59 -2.53
N LYS A 22 16.09 -13.53 -3.32
CA LYS A 22 17.47 -14.01 -3.23
C LYS A 22 18.41 -12.96 -3.84
N ARG A 23 19.12 -12.22 -2.98
CA ARG A 23 19.99 -11.09 -3.39
C ARG A 23 21.18 -11.50 -4.25
N LYS A 24 21.75 -12.68 -4.01
CA LYS A 24 22.95 -13.18 -4.71
C LYS A 24 22.67 -14.00 -5.97
N GLU A 25 21.42 -14.38 -6.23
CA GLU A 25 21.09 -15.26 -7.37
C GLU A 25 21.15 -14.51 -8.71
N ARG A 26 20.81 -13.22 -8.72
CA ARG A 26 20.82 -12.39 -9.94
C ARG A 26 21.31 -10.98 -9.62
N THR A 27 21.71 -10.24 -10.65
CA THR A 27 22.21 -8.87 -10.47
C THR A 27 21.08 -7.85 -10.31
N TRP A 28 19.96 -8.04 -11.02
CA TRP A 28 18.91 -7.01 -11.17
C TRP A 28 17.57 -7.41 -10.58
N THR A 29 16.83 -6.42 -10.09
CA THR A 29 15.46 -6.57 -9.59
C THR A 29 14.53 -5.53 -10.20
N PRO A 30 13.24 -5.85 -10.41
CA PRO A 30 12.24 -4.84 -10.73
C PRO A 30 12.15 -3.82 -9.60
N SER A 31 12.43 -2.55 -9.92
CA SER A 31 12.18 -1.44 -9.00
C SER A 31 10.70 -1.08 -9.00
N THR A 32 10.19 -0.63 -7.87
CA THR A 32 8.84 -0.06 -7.78
C THR A 32 8.76 1.23 -8.57
N ARG A 33 7.67 1.42 -9.31
CA ARG A 33 7.35 2.72 -9.90
C ARG A 33 6.91 3.71 -8.82
N PRO A 34 7.07 5.02 -9.06
CA PRO A 34 6.41 6.02 -8.21
C PRO A 34 4.90 5.78 -8.24
N GLY A 35 4.27 5.82 -7.07
CA GLY A 35 2.87 5.47 -6.90
C GLY A 35 2.41 5.73 -5.46
N PRO A 36 1.37 5.01 -4.99
CA PRO A 36 0.76 5.24 -3.67
C PRO A 36 1.76 5.19 -2.51
N HIS A 37 2.68 4.23 -2.55
CA HIS A 37 3.64 3.99 -1.48
C HIS A 37 5.08 4.24 -1.91
N SER A 38 5.91 4.67 -0.97
CA SER A 38 7.35 4.80 -1.18
C SER A 38 8.02 3.45 -1.44
N ARG A 39 9.19 3.45 -2.08
CA ARG A 39 9.96 2.22 -2.37
C ARG A 39 10.28 1.40 -1.11
N GLU A 40 10.51 2.07 0.01
CA GLU A 40 10.86 1.46 1.29
C GLU A 40 9.64 0.86 2.01
N LYS A 41 8.42 1.21 1.59
CA LYS A 41 7.17 0.74 2.20
C LYS A 41 6.29 -0.05 1.23
N SER A 42 6.88 -0.52 0.12
CA SER A 42 6.15 -1.23 -0.93
C SER A 42 6.90 -2.40 -1.52
N LEU A 43 6.13 -3.30 -2.12
CA LEU A 43 6.58 -4.41 -2.94
C LEU A 43 6.03 -4.23 -4.35
N PRO A 44 6.83 -4.46 -5.41
CA PRO A 44 6.31 -4.47 -6.76
C PRO A 44 5.48 -5.73 -7.01
N LEU A 45 4.36 -5.58 -7.72
CA LEU A 45 3.41 -6.66 -8.02
C LEU A 45 4.05 -7.95 -8.54
N VAL A 46 5.05 -7.83 -9.43
CA VAL A 46 5.75 -8.99 -9.99
C VAL A 46 6.48 -9.83 -8.94
N ILE A 47 6.97 -9.22 -7.85
CA ILE A 47 7.61 -9.96 -6.76
C ILE A 47 6.57 -10.70 -5.94
N ILE A 48 5.42 -10.07 -5.67
CA ILE A 48 4.32 -10.71 -4.92
C ILE A 48 3.85 -11.96 -5.65
N ILE A 49 3.58 -11.88 -6.95
CA ILE A 49 3.04 -13.00 -7.72
C ILE A 49 4.06 -14.13 -7.89
N ARG A 50 5.34 -13.79 -8.13
CA ARG A 50 6.39 -14.79 -8.38
C ARG A 50 6.94 -15.42 -7.09
N GLU A 51 7.39 -14.58 -6.15
CA GLU A 51 8.14 -15.05 -4.98
C GLU A 51 7.23 -15.40 -3.80
N VAL A 52 6.13 -14.67 -3.61
CA VAL A 52 5.31 -14.81 -2.41
C VAL A 52 4.14 -15.76 -2.62
N LEU A 53 3.43 -15.61 -3.74
CA LEU A 53 2.27 -16.43 -4.08
C LEU A 53 2.63 -17.64 -4.94
N GLY A 54 3.76 -17.61 -5.66
CA GLY A 54 4.24 -18.75 -6.45
C GLY A 54 3.42 -19.07 -7.70
N TYR A 55 2.52 -18.18 -8.16
CA TYR A 55 1.67 -18.40 -9.34
C TYR A 55 2.44 -18.40 -10.67
N ALA A 56 3.68 -17.92 -10.65
CA ALA A 56 4.55 -17.88 -11.82
C ALA A 56 5.95 -18.32 -11.42
N ARG A 57 6.62 -19.08 -12.30
CA ARG A 57 8.03 -19.46 -12.12
C ARG A 57 8.94 -18.40 -12.73
N THR A 58 8.53 -17.83 -13.87
CA THR A 58 9.32 -16.83 -14.58
C THR A 58 8.73 -15.43 -14.47
N ALA A 59 9.59 -14.41 -14.62
CA ALA A 59 9.12 -13.01 -14.65
C ALA A 59 8.19 -12.75 -15.85
N LYS A 60 8.40 -13.43 -16.98
CA LYS A 60 7.55 -13.29 -18.18
C LYS A 60 6.13 -13.79 -17.93
N GLU A 61 5.99 -14.94 -17.26
CA GLU A 61 4.67 -15.46 -16.85
C GLU A 61 3.97 -14.49 -15.89
N ALA A 62 4.68 -14.00 -14.86
CA ALA A 62 4.10 -13.05 -13.92
C ALA A 62 3.62 -11.77 -14.62
N ILE A 63 4.41 -11.23 -15.55
CA ILE A 63 4.03 -10.05 -16.35
C ILE A 63 2.79 -10.36 -17.20
N ARG A 64 2.69 -11.54 -17.82
CA ARG A 64 1.51 -11.95 -18.60
C ARG A 64 0.24 -12.03 -17.74
N ILE A 65 0.35 -12.60 -16.54
CA ILE A 65 -0.79 -12.68 -15.59
C ILE A 65 -1.29 -11.27 -15.26
N ILE A 66 -0.37 -10.36 -14.94
CA ILE A 66 -0.69 -8.97 -14.59
C ILE A 66 -1.27 -8.22 -15.80
N SER A 67 -0.68 -8.38 -16.99
CA SER A 67 -1.11 -7.67 -18.19
C SER A 67 -2.50 -8.08 -18.67
N THR A 68 -2.88 -9.33 -18.41
CA THR A 68 -4.22 -9.86 -18.71
C THR A 68 -5.31 -9.17 -17.87
N GLY A 69 -4.94 -8.49 -16.77
CA GLY A 69 -5.88 -7.74 -15.93
C GLY A 69 -6.52 -8.59 -14.83
N LYS A 70 -6.00 -9.79 -14.56
CA LYS A 70 -6.50 -10.68 -13.50
C LYS A 70 -6.19 -10.20 -12.08
N VAL A 71 -5.42 -9.13 -11.93
CA VAL A 71 -4.96 -8.63 -10.63
C VAL A 71 -5.62 -7.28 -10.36
N LYS A 72 -6.37 -7.22 -9.27
CA LYS A 72 -6.98 -6.00 -8.74
C LYS A 72 -6.29 -5.60 -7.45
N ILE A 73 -5.99 -4.32 -7.31
CA ILE A 73 -5.52 -3.71 -6.07
C ILE A 73 -6.57 -2.68 -5.65
N ASP A 74 -7.07 -2.81 -4.43
CA ASP A 74 -8.10 -1.95 -3.86
C ASP A 74 -9.35 -1.82 -4.76
N GLY A 75 -9.70 -2.92 -5.45
CA GLY A 75 -10.81 -2.98 -6.40
C GLY A 75 -10.52 -2.44 -7.82
N VAL A 76 -9.33 -1.89 -8.07
CA VAL A 76 -8.91 -1.37 -9.38
C VAL A 76 -8.00 -2.36 -10.09
N VAL A 77 -8.30 -2.69 -11.35
CA VAL A 77 -7.45 -3.55 -12.18
C VAL A 77 -6.11 -2.85 -12.44
N ARG A 78 -4.99 -3.50 -12.10
CA ARG A 78 -3.64 -2.97 -12.33
C ARG A 78 -2.88 -3.87 -13.28
N LYS A 79 -2.50 -3.31 -14.44
CA LYS A 79 -1.72 -4.00 -15.48
C LYS A 79 -0.22 -3.73 -15.41
N ASP A 80 0.24 -2.90 -14.48
CA ASP A 80 1.65 -2.57 -14.33
C ASP A 80 2.35 -3.52 -13.36
N HIS A 81 3.31 -4.27 -13.88
CA HIS A 81 4.10 -5.25 -13.10
C HIS A 81 5.00 -4.60 -12.03
N ARG A 82 5.32 -3.31 -12.17
CA ARG A 82 6.12 -2.54 -11.19
C ARG A 82 5.27 -1.68 -10.27
N PHE A 83 3.95 -1.84 -10.27
CA PHE A 83 3.07 -1.10 -9.39
C PHE A 83 3.44 -1.36 -7.92
N PRO A 84 3.66 -0.31 -7.10
CA PRO A 84 3.98 -0.47 -5.69
C PRO A 84 2.72 -0.87 -4.93
N VAL A 85 2.75 -2.04 -4.32
CA VAL A 85 1.72 -2.49 -3.38
C VAL A 85 2.28 -2.36 -1.98
N GLY A 86 1.55 -1.68 -1.11
CA GLY A 86 2.03 -1.34 0.23
C GLY A 86 1.17 -1.90 1.33
N LEU A 87 1.35 -1.30 2.50
CA LEU A 87 0.67 -1.66 3.72
C LEU A 87 -0.86 -1.52 3.57
N MET A 88 -1.61 -2.48 4.13
CA MET A 88 -3.08 -2.53 4.14
C MET A 88 -3.77 -2.58 2.76
N ASP A 89 -3.02 -2.60 1.66
CA ASP A 89 -3.57 -2.81 0.32
C ASP A 89 -4.29 -4.18 0.24
N VAL A 90 -5.43 -4.19 -0.44
CA VAL A 90 -6.19 -5.40 -0.73
C VAL A 90 -5.86 -5.88 -2.14
N LEU A 91 -5.23 -7.04 -2.24
CA LEU A 91 -4.89 -7.72 -3.48
C LEU A 91 -5.93 -8.81 -3.78
N GLN A 92 -6.62 -8.69 -4.90
CA GLN A 92 -7.57 -9.67 -5.39
C GLN A 92 -7.06 -10.28 -6.70
N ILE A 93 -7.12 -11.60 -6.81
CA ILE A 93 -6.71 -12.33 -8.01
C ILE A 93 -7.93 -13.03 -8.62
N GLU A 94 -8.36 -12.54 -9.76
CA GLU A 94 -9.42 -13.15 -10.56
C GLU A 94 -8.94 -14.49 -11.12
N GLY A 95 -9.68 -15.55 -10.79
CA GLY A 95 -9.39 -16.94 -11.16
C GLY A 95 -9.01 -17.83 -9.97
N ALA A 96 -8.36 -17.29 -8.93
CA ALA A 96 -8.06 -18.05 -7.72
C ALA A 96 -9.13 -17.91 -6.62
N GLY A 97 -10.00 -16.89 -6.72
CA GLY A 97 -11.01 -16.58 -5.70
C GLY A 97 -10.41 -16.16 -4.34
N GLN A 98 -9.09 -15.95 -4.28
CA GLN A 98 -8.38 -15.59 -3.06
C GLN A 98 -8.17 -14.09 -2.99
N ILE A 99 -8.45 -13.55 -1.81
CA ILE A 99 -8.24 -12.14 -1.48
C ILE A 99 -7.18 -12.08 -0.40
N PHE A 100 -6.22 -11.20 -0.59
CA PHE A 100 -5.12 -10.98 0.33
C PHE A 100 -5.08 -9.54 0.81
N ARG A 101 -4.71 -9.35 2.07
CA ARG A 101 -4.33 -8.05 2.62
C ARG A 101 -2.84 -8.05 2.92
N ILE A 102 -2.15 -6.96 2.56
CA ILE A 102 -0.72 -6.85 2.82
C ILE A 102 -0.49 -6.34 4.23
N LEU A 103 0.14 -7.19 5.04
CA LEU A 103 0.44 -6.91 6.43
C LEU A 103 1.93 -7.15 6.72
N PRO A 104 2.53 -6.37 7.63
CA PRO A 104 3.87 -6.66 8.11
C PRO A 104 3.80 -7.90 9.00
N LYS A 105 4.65 -8.88 8.73
CA LYS A 105 4.89 -10.01 9.62
C LYS A 105 6.27 -9.88 10.28
N PRO A 106 6.41 -10.29 11.55
CA PRO A 106 7.71 -10.31 12.22
C PRO A 106 8.74 -11.06 11.38
N ASN A 107 9.93 -10.47 11.20
CA ASN A 107 11.07 -11.02 10.45
C ASN A 107 10.87 -11.30 8.95
N ARG A 108 9.66 -11.15 8.41
CA ARG A 108 9.36 -11.36 6.97
C ARG A 108 8.92 -10.08 6.25
N GLY A 109 8.59 -9.03 7.01
CA GLY A 109 8.09 -7.76 6.48
C GLY A 109 6.76 -7.91 5.74
N LEU A 110 6.53 -7.16 4.67
CA LEU A 110 5.23 -7.11 3.99
C LEU A 110 4.88 -8.45 3.33
N THR A 111 3.82 -9.09 3.84
CA THR A 111 3.36 -10.41 3.39
C THR A 111 1.84 -10.35 3.10
N PRO A 112 1.37 -10.89 1.96
CA PRO A 112 -0.04 -11.06 1.68
C PRO A 112 -0.61 -12.12 2.64
N THR A 113 -1.61 -11.73 3.42
CA THR A 113 -2.35 -12.60 4.34
C THR A 113 -3.76 -12.79 3.79
N PRO A 114 -4.27 -14.04 3.67
CA PRO A 114 -5.61 -14.27 3.14
C PRO A 114 -6.67 -13.65 4.04
N ILE A 115 -7.70 -13.05 3.43
CA ILE A 115 -8.82 -12.41 4.13
C ILE A 115 -10.16 -12.83 3.50
N SER A 116 -11.26 -12.57 4.22
CA SER A 116 -12.62 -12.77 3.73
C SER A 116 -13.10 -11.62 2.83
N GLU A 117 -14.15 -11.86 2.03
CA GLU A 117 -14.73 -10.83 1.14
C GLU A 117 -15.30 -9.63 1.91
N LYS A 118 -15.81 -9.85 3.12
CA LYS A 118 -16.33 -8.79 4.00
C LYS A 118 -15.22 -7.79 4.35
N GLU A 119 -14.02 -8.31 4.63
CA GLU A 119 -12.86 -7.45 4.93
C GLU A 119 -12.29 -6.78 3.69
N ALA A 120 -12.46 -7.37 2.52
CA ALA A 120 -11.97 -6.82 1.26
C ALA A 120 -12.66 -5.50 0.88
N GLY A 121 -13.87 -5.27 1.38
CA GLY A 121 -14.65 -4.06 1.14
C GLY A 121 -14.11 -2.82 1.84
N PHE A 122 -13.17 -2.96 2.78
CA PHE A 122 -12.60 -1.82 3.49
C PHE A 122 -11.08 -1.88 3.65
N LYS A 123 -10.50 -0.70 3.86
CA LYS A 123 -9.09 -0.49 4.10
C LYS A 123 -8.88 0.47 5.25
N LEU A 124 -7.91 0.17 6.13
CA LEU A 124 -7.48 1.10 7.16
C LEU A 124 -6.32 1.93 6.64
N CYS A 125 -6.45 3.25 6.73
CA CYS A 125 -5.44 4.20 6.30
C CYS A 125 -5.06 5.11 7.46
N LYS A 126 -3.75 5.24 7.73
CA LYS A 126 -3.26 6.19 8.71
C LYS A 126 -3.37 7.62 8.18
N ILE A 127 -3.88 8.53 9.01
CA ILE A 127 -3.87 9.98 8.76
C ILE A 127 -2.47 10.50 9.04
N VAL A 128 -1.80 11.01 8.00
CA VAL A 128 -0.43 11.55 8.10
C VAL A 128 -0.46 13.04 8.38
N GLY A 129 -1.39 13.77 7.75
CA GLY A 129 -1.49 15.20 7.94
C GLY A 129 -2.83 15.75 7.46
N LYS A 130 -3.11 16.97 7.91
CA LYS A 130 -4.26 17.77 7.49
C LYS A 130 -3.76 19.09 6.92
N ARG A 131 -4.38 19.57 5.85
CA ARG A 131 -4.07 20.86 5.24
C ARG A 131 -5.36 21.59 4.92
N ASN A 132 -5.41 22.89 5.24
CA ASN A 132 -6.50 23.74 4.79
C ASN A 132 -6.26 24.14 3.33
N ILE A 133 -7.28 23.98 2.49
CA ILE A 133 -7.29 24.40 1.08
C ILE A 133 -8.18 25.65 0.96
N GLU A 134 -7.92 26.44 -0.08
CA GLU A 134 -8.81 27.50 -0.54
C GLU A 134 -10.29 27.06 -0.64
N GLY A 135 -11.20 27.99 -0.40
CA GLY A 135 -12.63 27.69 -0.28
C GLY A 135 -13.01 27.08 1.08
N GLY A 136 -12.15 27.24 2.09
CA GLY A 136 -12.40 26.80 3.46
C GLY A 136 -12.41 25.29 3.64
N LYS A 137 -12.01 24.48 2.66
CA LYS A 137 -12.08 23.01 2.75
C LYS A 137 -10.86 22.44 3.48
N ILE A 138 -11.03 21.26 4.07
CA ILE A 138 -9.94 20.55 4.74
C ILE A 138 -9.55 19.34 3.87
N GLN A 139 -8.26 19.22 3.58
CA GLN A 139 -7.66 18.06 2.93
C GLN A 139 -7.01 17.16 3.99
N ILE A 140 -7.41 15.91 4.01
CA ILE A 140 -6.79 14.86 4.82
C ILE A 140 -5.85 14.07 3.92
N ASN A 141 -4.58 13.99 4.32
CA ASN A 141 -3.55 13.25 3.61
C ASN A 141 -3.29 11.91 4.30
N LEU A 142 -3.35 10.84 3.52
CA LEU A 142 -3.21 9.47 3.98
C LEU A 142 -1.84 8.91 3.67
N HIS A 143 -1.47 7.85 4.39
CA HIS A 143 -0.18 7.19 4.22
C HIS A 143 0.04 6.55 2.83
N ASP A 144 -1.04 6.34 2.07
CA ASP A 144 -1.01 5.75 0.72
C ASP A 144 -0.91 6.82 -0.39
N GLY A 145 -0.61 8.07 -0.02
CA GLY A 145 -0.59 9.20 -0.94
C GLY A 145 -1.97 9.63 -1.46
N ARG A 146 -3.06 9.03 -0.97
CA ARG A 146 -4.43 9.48 -1.24
C ARG A 146 -4.76 10.71 -0.41
N SER A 147 -5.65 11.54 -0.97
CA SER A 147 -6.20 12.71 -0.29
C SER A 147 -7.71 12.70 -0.34
N LEU A 148 -8.34 13.04 0.79
CA LEU A 148 -9.78 13.26 0.87
C LEU A 148 -10.04 14.72 1.16
N ILE A 149 -11.06 15.28 0.52
CA ILE A 149 -11.47 16.66 0.70
C ILE A 149 -12.80 16.65 1.45
N LEU A 150 -12.83 17.30 2.59
CA LEU A 150 -14.04 17.49 3.38
C LEU A 150 -14.51 18.95 3.28
N PRO A 151 -15.81 19.19 3.06
CA PRO A 151 -16.37 20.53 3.18
C PRO A 151 -16.24 20.98 4.64
N SER A 152 -15.71 22.18 4.87
CA SER A 152 -15.74 22.76 6.21
C SER A 152 -17.15 23.23 6.50
N GLN A 153 -17.88 22.42 7.25
CA GLN A 153 -18.85 22.98 8.18
C GLN A 153 -18.04 23.47 9.39
N SER A 154 -17.70 24.76 9.35
CA SER A 154 -16.98 25.51 10.39
C SER A 154 -17.69 25.44 11.75
N PRO A 155 -17.07 25.78 12.91
CA PRO A 155 -15.68 26.10 13.20
C PRO A 155 -15.11 25.30 14.40
N ARG A 156 -13.83 24.90 14.36
CA ARG A 156 -12.98 24.57 15.54
C ARG A 156 -13.39 23.44 16.52
N GLN A 157 -14.61 22.89 16.54
CA GLN A 157 -15.05 22.03 17.66
C GLN A 157 -15.26 20.53 17.38
N LYS A 158 -15.12 20.03 16.13
CA LYS A 158 -15.14 18.58 15.87
C LYS A 158 -13.87 18.01 15.20
N ALA A 159 -12.96 18.89 14.77
CA ALA A 159 -11.80 18.53 13.95
C ALA A 159 -10.47 18.35 14.71
N GLU A 160 -10.44 18.62 16.02
CA GLU A 160 -9.23 18.39 16.83
C GLU A 160 -9.18 17.01 17.46
N GLY A 161 -10.35 16.39 17.73
CA GLY A 161 -10.41 15.05 18.33
C GLY A 161 -10.57 13.89 17.34
N GLU A 162 -11.38 14.04 16.28
CA GLU A 162 -11.72 12.89 15.41
C GLU A 162 -10.64 12.61 14.35
N PHE A 163 -10.13 13.64 13.66
CA PHE A 163 -9.16 13.49 12.56
C PHE A 163 -7.75 13.93 12.94
N ALA A 164 -7.31 13.58 14.16
CA ALA A 164 -5.95 13.86 14.59
C ALA A 164 -4.92 13.10 13.73
N PRO A 165 -3.79 13.75 13.34
CA PRO A 165 -2.66 13.04 12.76
C PRO A 165 -2.23 11.87 13.65
N GLY A 166 -2.01 10.70 13.07
CA GLY A 166 -1.75 9.47 13.82
C GLY A 166 -2.98 8.57 14.00
N GLY A 167 -4.20 9.11 13.84
CA GLY A 167 -5.43 8.31 13.80
C GLY A 167 -5.50 7.37 12.59
N ALA A 168 -6.32 6.33 12.71
CA ALA A 168 -6.64 5.42 11.62
C ALA A 168 -8.01 5.78 11.04
N MET A 169 -8.16 5.70 9.73
CA MET A 169 -9.43 5.94 9.04
C MET A 169 -9.79 4.72 8.20
N GLN A 170 -11.03 4.27 8.33
CA GLN A 170 -11.58 3.17 7.56
C GLN A 170 -12.24 3.72 6.29
N LEU A 171 -11.73 3.28 5.14
CA LEU A 171 -12.25 3.62 3.82
C LEU A 171 -12.90 2.42 3.17
N GLY A 172 -14.11 2.63 2.64
CA GLY A 172 -14.78 1.68 1.77
C GLY A 172 -14.13 1.67 0.39
N LEU A 173 -13.74 0.51 -0.10
CA LEU A 173 -13.22 0.31 -1.45
C LEU A 173 -14.34 -0.24 -2.34
N PRO A 174 -14.46 0.17 -3.61
CA PRO A 174 -13.56 1.05 -4.36
C PRO A 174 -13.92 2.55 -4.30
N LYS A 175 -15.13 2.92 -3.82
CA LYS A 175 -15.68 4.29 -3.89
C LYS A 175 -15.03 5.31 -2.94
N GLN A 176 -14.16 4.84 -2.03
CA GLN A 176 -13.44 5.66 -1.02
C GLN A 176 -14.37 6.41 -0.06
N ASN A 177 -15.51 5.82 0.27
CA ASN A 177 -16.41 6.38 1.27
C ASN A 177 -15.80 6.20 2.67
N MET A 178 -15.85 7.25 3.50
CA MET A 178 -15.43 7.13 4.91
C MET A 178 -16.46 6.31 5.69
N MET A 179 -16.01 5.22 6.31
CA MET A 179 -16.87 4.35 7.12
C MET A 179 -16.72 4.60 8.62
N GLY A 180 -15.50 4.92 9.08
CA GLY A 180 -15.23 5.11 10.49
C GLY A 180 -13.84 5.66 10.73
N VAL A 181 -13.61 6.17 11.94
CA VAL A 181 -12.35 6.75 12.37
C VAL A 181 -11.96 6.13 13.72
N GLY A 182 -10.74 5.62 13.79
CA GLY A 182 -10.09 5.13 15.00
C GLY A 182 -9.19 6.23 15.58
N PRO A 183 -9.55 6.84 16.72
CA PRO A 183 -8.76 7.89 17.33
C PRO A 183 -7.44 7.33 17.89
N PHE A 184 -6.40 8.17 17.90
CA PHE A 184 -5.12 7.82 18.51
C PHE A 184 -5.14 8.19 19.99
N GLN A 185 -5.44 7.21 20.85
CA GLN A 185 -5.56 7.38 22.29
C GLN A 185 -4.87 6.24 23.05
N THR A 186 -4.52 6.49 24.32
CA THR A 186 -3.96 5.47 25.22
C THR A 186 -4.96 4.32 25.39
N GLY A 187 -4.50 3.09 25.13
CA GLY A 187 -5.34 1.88 25.14
C GLY A 187 -5.86 1.45 23.76
N ALA A 188 -5.63 2.24 22.70
CA ALA A 188 -5.96 1.84 21.34
C ALA A 188 -5.03 0.72 20.82
N LEU A 189 -5.61 -0.25 20.09
CA LEU A 189 -4.85 -1.29 19.40
C LEU A 189 -4.05 -0.67 18.25
N GLY A 190 -2.72 -0.76 18.35
CA GLY A 190 -1.78 -0.30 17.32
C GLY A 190 -1.15 -1.45 16.57
N LEU A 191 -0.93 -1.27 15.27
CA LEU A 191 -0.09 -2.14 14.46
C LEU A 191 1.28 -1.46 14.27
N VAL A 192 2.34 -2.12 14.70
CA VAL A 192 3.72 -1.68 14.42
C VAL A 192 4.07 -2.06 12.98
N ILE A 193 4.50 -1.07 12.20
CA ILE A 193 4.75 -1.20 10.75
C ILE A 193 6.25 -1.25 10.45
N ASP A 194 7.01 -0.45 11.18
CA ASP A 194 8.44 -0.21 10.95
C ASP A 194 9.12 0.02 12.30
N GLY A 195 10.38 -0.36 12.39
CA GLY A 195 11.15 -0.38 13.63
C GLY A 195 11.71 -1.76 13.97
N ARG A 196 12.32 -1.85 15.15
CA ARG A 196 13.00 -3.07 15.63
C ARG A 196 12.06 -4.08 16.30
N ASN A 197 10.82 -3.68 16.56
CA ASN A 197 9.82 -4.40 17.36
C ASN A 197 8.82 -5.14 16.49
#